data_AF-A0A9Q0N1I4-F1
#
_entry.id   AF-A0A9Q0N1I4-F1
#
_cell.length_a   1.000
_cell.length_b   1.000
_cell.length_c   1.000
_cell.angle_alpha   90.00
_cell.angle_beta   90.00
_cell.angle_gamma   90.00
#
_symmetry.space_group_name_H-M   'P 1'
#
loop_
_entity.id
_entity.type
_entity.pdbx_description
1 polymer ?
#
loop_
_entity_poly.entity_id
_entity_poly.type
_entity_poly.pdbx_seq_one_letter_code
_entity_poly.pdbx_strand_id
1 'polypeptide(L)'
;MTHYLNIVITMSLVLSCSGSAIPMWEFLSRGEKMSHLYSMFAKQVSSYCKTNIDASAAKCKRDLLVYGVDKLERMTDLHLDAMDPYQRGANDIIWDSMMEGHRSSSSKKQESTPSPIREPTGPYEKNPLFDDDNSNDYTQNQAASSSIPSFA
;
A
#
# COMPACT_ATOMS: atom_id res chain seq x y z
N MET A 1 -17.87 23.06 -40.61
CA MET A 1 -18.43 21.91 -39.88
C MET A 1 -17.43 20.73 -39.82
N THR A 2 -17.00 20.19 -40.96
CA THR A 2 -16.03 19.07 -41.06
C THR A 2 -14.75 19.24 -40.24
N HIS A 3 -14.13 20.42 -40.21
CA HIS A 3 -12.94 20.65 -39.37
C HIS A 3 -13.20 20.44 -37.87
N TYR A 4 -14.38 20.83 -37.37
CA TYR A 4 -14.78 20.64 -35.97
C TYR A 4 -14.96 19.15 -35.67
N LEU A 5 -15.59 18.42 -36.60
CA LEU A 5 -15.79 16.98 -36.50
C LEU A 5 -14.44 16.23 -36.45
N ASN A 6 -13.49 16.62 -37.30
CA ASN A 6 -12.13 16.07 -37.30
C ASN A 6 -11.38 16.37 -35.98
N ILE A 7 -11.50 17.57 -35.42
CA ILE A 7 -10.87 17.94 -34.14
C ILE A 7 -11.45 17.16 -32.96
N VAL A 8 -12.77 16.94 -32.94
CA VAL A 8 -13.42 16.13 -31.90
C VAL A 8 -12.97 14.66 -32.01
N ILE A 9 -12.93 14.10 -33.22
CA ILE A 9 -12.45 12.73 -33.45
C ILE A 9 -10.99 12.54 -33.01
N THR A 10 -10.08 13.48 -33.33
CA THR A 10 -8.68 13.36 -32.90
C THR A 10 -8.51 13.49 -31.40
N MET A 11 -9.24 14.38 -30.72
CA MET A 11 -9.21 14.49 -29.25
C MET A 11 -9.72 13.22 -28.55
N SER A 12 -10.80 12.60 -29.06
CA SER A 12 -11.32 11.34 -28.51
C SER A 12 -10.33 10.17 -28.63
N LEU A 13 -9.52 10.14 -29.68
CA LEU A 13 -8.49 9.12 -29.89
C LEU A 13 -7.34 9.25 -28.87
N VAL A 14 -6.89 10.46 -28.55
CA VAL A 14 -5.80 10.69 -27.58
C VAL A 14 -6.24 10.30 -26.16
N LEU A 15 -7.52 10.50 -25.81
CA LEU A 15 -8.08 10.08 -24.52
C LEU A 15 -8.17 8.55 -24.33
N SER A 16 -8.05 7.77 -25.40
CA SER A 16 -8.17 6.30 -25.36
C SER A 16 -6.84 5.59 -25.05
N CYS A 17 -5.74 6.32 -24.96
CA CYS A 17 -4.43 5.78 -24.58
C CYS A 17 -4.38 5.43 -23.09
N SER A 18 -4.75 4.19 -22.76
CA SER A 18 -4.44 3.60 -21.46
C SER A 18 -2.93 3.51 -21.29
N GLY A 19 -2.37 4.30 -20.37
CA GLY A 19 -0.97 4.22 -20.01
C GLY A 19 -0.68 2.90 -19.30
N SER A 20 -0.17 1.91 -20.04
CA SER A 20 0.37 0.68 -19.48
C SER A 20 1.66 1.00 -18.71
N ALA A 21 1.51 1.49 -17.48
CA ALA A 21 2.59 1.56 -16.51
C ALA A 21 2.95 0.13 -16.11
N ILE A 22 3.76 -0.54 -16.95
CA ILE A 22 4.31 -1.86 -16.67
C ILE A 22 5.11 -1.72 -15.36
N PRO A 23 4.68 -2.36 -14.26
CA PRO A 23 5.36 -2.18 -12.98
C PRO A 23 6.78 -2.71 -13.08
N MET A 24 7.73 -2.02 -12.44
CA MET A 24 9.15 -2.40 -12.47
C MET A 24 9.39 -3.85 -12.05
N TRP A 25 8.48 -4.42 -11.26
CA TRP A 25 8.47 -5.82 -10.86
C TRP A 25 8.50 -6.80 -12.05
N GLU A 26 7.71 -6.57 -13.10
CA GLU A 26 7.66 -7.44 -14.29
C GLU A 26 9.05 -7.64 -14.91
N PHE A 27 9.87 -6.58 -14.94
CA PHE A 27 11.21 -6.58 -15.54
C PHE A 27 12.31 -7.23 -14.69
N LEU A 28 12.06 -7.55 -13.41
CA LEU A 28 13.05 -8.27 -12.59
C LEU A 28 13.18 -9.73 -13.05
N SER A 29 14.40 -10.26 -13.02
CA SER A 29 14.62 -11.68 -13.23
C SER A 29 13.99 -12.51 -12.10
N ARG A 30 13.65 -13.77 -12.40
CA ARG A 30 13.08 -14.71 -11.40
C ARG A 30 13.93 -14.78 -10.12
N GLY A 31 15.26 -14.81 -10.23
CA GLY A 31 16.16 -14.85 -9.09
C GLY A 31 16.11 -13.60 -8.21
N GLU A 32 15.95 -12.42 -8.80
CA GLU A 32 15.76 -11.15 -8.08
C GLU A 32 14.40 -11.14 -7.36
N LYS A 33 13.33 -11.56 -8.04
CA LYS A 33 11.99 -11.71 -7.42
C LYS A 33 12.04 -12.65 -6.21
N MET A 34 12.57 -13.86 -6.37
CA MET A 34 12.70 -14.85 -5.28
C MET A 34 13.51 -14.31 -4.09
N SER A 35 14.69 -13.73 -4.34
CA SER A 35 15.56 -13.22 -3.27
C SER A 35 14.97 -12.00 -2.57
N HIS A 36 14.28 -11.13 -3.30
CA HIS A 36 13.58 -9.98 -2.72
C HIS A 36 12.41 -10.42 -1.82
N LEU A 37 11.53 -11.30 -2.34
CA LEU A 37 10.40 -11.89 -1.59
C LEU A 37 10.89 -12.62 -0.33
N TYR A 38 11.94 -13.43 -0.43
CA TYR A 38 12.55 -14.09 0.72
C TYR A 38 13.07 -13.08 1.76
N SER A 39 13.68 -11.97 1.33
CA SER A 39 14.17 -10.93 2.26
C SER A 39 13.03 -10.23 3.02
N MET A 40 11.87 -10.03 2.38
CA MET A 40 10.67 -9.47 2.97
C MET A 40 10.06 -10.47 3.96
N PHE A 41 9.85 -11.71 3.51
CA PHE A 41 9.37 -12.82 4.33
C PHE A 41 10.22 -13.04 5.59
N ALA A 42 11.56 -13.00 5.47
CA ALA A 42 12.45 -13.20 6.60
C ALA A 42 12.34 -12.12 7.70
N LYS A 43 11.97 -10.88 7.33
CA LYS A 43 11.64 -9.82 8.30
C LYS A 43 10.34 -10.14 9.02
N GLN A 44 9.31 -10.55 8.28
CA GLN A 44 8.00 -10.92 8.85
C GLN A 44 8.13 -12.13 9.80
N VAL A 45 8.81 -13.20 9.40
CA VAL A 45 9.09 -14.38 10.26
C VAL A 45 9.84 -13.97 11.53
N SER A 46 10.78 -13.03 11.44
CA SER A 46 11.51 -12.51 12.61
C SER A 46 10.65 -11.66 13.55
N SER A 47 9.50 -11.16 13.11
CA SER A 47 8.48 -10.54 13.96
C SER A 47 7.54 -11.60 14.55
N TYR A 48 7.00 -12.48 13.70
CA TYR A 48 6.09 -13.56 14.06
C TYR A 48 6.67 -14.49 15.15
N CYS A 49 7.93 -14.90 15.02
CA CYS A 49 8.59 -15.76 16.03
C CYS A 49 8.99 -15.02 17.33
N LYS A 50 8.73 -13.71 17.45
CA LYS A 50 8.82 -12.99 18.74
C LYS A 50 7.47 -12.89 19.44
N THR A 51 6.38 -12.83 18.69
CA THR A 51 5.02 -12.71 19.24
C THR A 51 4.40 -14.06 19.59
N ASN A 52 4.79 -15.13 18.90
CA ASN A 52 4.30 -16.48 19.17
C ASN A 52 5.15 -17.17 20.26
N ILE A 53 4.56 -17.37 21.44
CA ILE A 53 5.21 -17.94 22.62
C ILE A 53 5.43 -19.46 22.53
N ASP A 54 4.63 -20.17 21.72
CA ASP A 54 4.55 -21.64 21.72
C ASP A 54 5.73 -22.37 21.05
N ALA A 55 6.70 -21.64 20.49
CA ALA A 55 7.85 -22.23 19.81
C ALA A 55 9.16 -21.55 20.25
N SER A 56 10.19 -22.37 20.51
CA SER A 56 11.56 -21.87 20.69
C SER A 56 11.93 -20.96 19.52
N ALA A 57 12.16 -19.66 19.78
CA ALA A 57 12.25 -18.63 18.74
C ALA A 57 13.31 -18.96 17.66
N ALA A 58 14.43 -19.58 18.04
CA ALA A 58 15.47 -20.03 17.11
C ALA A 58 15.03 -21.20 16.21
N LYS A 59 14.18 -22.09 16.70
CA LYS A 59 13.59 -23.19 15.92
C LYS A 59 12.45 -22.68 15.03
N CYS A 60 11.54 -21.87 15.58
CA CYS A 60 10.48 -21.19 14.81
C CYS A 60 11.05 -20.48 13.58
N LYS A 61 12.07 -19.63 13.78
CA LYS A 61 12.67 -18.86 12.69
C LYS A 61 13.33 -19.76 11.63
N ARG A 62 14.10 -20.78 12.03
CA ARG A 62 14.73 -21.69 11.05
C ARG A 62 13.71 -22.51 10.28
N ASP A 63 12.74 -23.10 10.96
CA ASP A 63 11.76 -23.99 10.34
C ASP A 63 10.88 -23.20 9.32
N LEU A 64 10.44 -21.98 9.65
CA LEU A 64 9.69 -21.11 8.72
C LEU A 64 10.55 -20.59 7.55
N LEU A 65 11.82 -20.23 7.78
CA LEU A 65 12.69 -19.76 6.69
C LEU A 65 13.00 -20.86 5.68
N VAL A 66 13.28 -22.09 6.14
CA VAL A 66 13.51 -23.25 5.25
C VAL A 66 12.26 -23.56 4.44
N TYR A 67 11.09 -23.56 5.08
CA TYR A 67 9.81 -23.74 4.39
C TYR A 67 9.56 -22.64 3.33
N GLY A 68 9.87 -21.38 3.65
CA GLY A 68 9.73 -20.27 2.69
C GLY A 68 10.61 -20.40 1.44
N VAL A 69 11.84 -20.91 1.56
CA VAL A 69 12.70 -21.17 0.40
C VAL A 69 12.12 -22.28 -0.48
N ASP A 70 11.71 -23.40 0.11
CA ASP A 70 11.10 -24.53 -0.61
C ASP A 70 9.78 -24.13 -1.30
N LYS A 71 8.95 -23.31 -0.64
CA LYS A 71 7.71 -22.77 -1.21
C LYS A 71 8.00 -21.85 -2.40
N LEU A 72 8.96 -20.94 -2.29
CA LEU A 72 9.37 -20.05 -3.38
C LEU A 72 9.89 -20.83 -4.58
N GLU A 73 10.79 -21.80 -4.39
CA GLU A 73 11.36 -22.59 -5.49
C GLU A 73 10.30 -23.28 -6.35
N ARG A 74 9.21 -23.74 -5.71
CA ARG A 74 8.06 -24.40 -6.34
C ARG A 74 7.07 -23.44 -7.00
N MET A 75 7.12 -22.14 -6.72
CA MET A 75 6.25 -21.14 -7.35
C MET A 75 6.71 -20.81 -8.77
N THR A 76 5.77 -20.76 -9.72
CA THR A 76 6.00 -20.27 -11.09
C THR A 76 6.12 -18.75 -11.12
N ASP A 77 6.76 -18.18 -12.14
CA ASP A 77 6.94 -16.73 -12.30
C ASP A 77 5.64 -15.91 -12.08
N LEU A 78 4.53 -16.32 -12.69
CA LEU A 78 3.21 -15.68 -12.52
C LEU A 78 2.74 -15.57 -11.05
N HIS A 79 3.15 -16.50 -10.18
CA HIS A 79 2.84 -16.44 -8.74
C HIS A 79 3.77 -15.49 -7.97
N LEU A 80 4.98 -15.25 -8.48
CA LEU A 80 5.90 -14.23 -7.96
C LEU A 80 5.46 -12.84 -8.39
N ASP A 81 4.94 -12.70 -9.61
CA ASP A 81 4.41 -11.46 -10.15
C ASP A 81 3.17 -10.98 -9.36
N ALA A 82 2.30 -11.93 -8.97
CA ALA A 82 1.17 -11.65 -8.06
C ALA A 82 1.59 -11.20 -6.64
N MET A 83 2.85 -11.41 -6.24
CA MET A 83 3.39 -11.01 -4.93
C MET A 83 4.18 -9.70 -4.96
N ASP A 84 3.95 -8.83 -5.95
CA ASP A 84 4.63 -7.53 -6.10
C ASP A 84 4.68 -6.72 -4.76
N PRO A 85 5.87 -6.38 -4.23
CA PRO A 85 6.04 -5.56 -3.02
C PRO A 85 5.49 -4.13 -3.15
N TYR A 86 5.27 -3.63 -4.37
CA TYR A 86 4.75 -2.28 -4.62
C TYR A 86 3.22 -2.19 -4.56
N GLN A 87 2.49 -3.32 -4.50
CA GLN A 87 1.02 -3.31 -4.39
C GLN A 87 0.53 -2.99 -2.96
N ARG A 88 -0.71 -2.50 -2.84
CA ARG A 88 -1.31 -2.25 -1.51
C ARG A 88 -1.53 -3.57 -0.78
N GLY A 89 -1.10 -3.64 0.49
CA GLY A 89 -1.19 -4.88 1.28
C GLY A 89 -0.17 -5.94 0.88
N ALA A 90 0.89 -5.60 0.12
CA ALA A 90 1.88 -6.57 -0.35
C ALA A 90 2.46 -7.46 0.76
N ASN A 91 2.72 -6.91 1.95
CA ASN A 91 3.25 -7.71 3.07
C ASN A 91 2.31 -8.88 3.43
N ASP A 92 1.01 -8.63 3.47
CA ASP A 92 -0.02 -9.62 3.81
C ASP A 92 -0.18 -10.63 2.66
N ILE A 93 -0.20 -10.17 1.40
CA ILE A 93 -0.28 -11.02 0.21
C ILE A 93 0.93 -11.96 0.09
N ILE A 94 2.14 -11.43 0.31
CA ILE A 94 3.39 -12.20 0.38
C ILE A 94 3.31 -13.20 1.52
N TRP A 95 2.88 -12.79 2.72
CA TRP A 95 2.76 -13.68 3.87
C TRP A 95 1.79 -14.83 3.62
N ASP A 96 0.57 -14.54 3.18
CA ASP A 96 -0.47 -15.53 2.94
C ASP A 96 -0.08 -16.51 1.83
N SER A 97 0.53 -16.02 0.74
CA SER A 97 1.02 -16.86 -0.37
C SER A 97 2.18 -17.75 0.06
N MET A 98 3.12 -17.20 0.85
CA MET A 98 4.27 -17.93 1.38
C MET A 98 3.89 -18.95 2.45
N MET A 99 2.87 -18.66 3.26
CA MET A 99 2.36 -19.54 4.31
C MET A 99 1.24 -20.47 3.82
N GLU A 100 0.85 -20.41 2.54
CA GLU A 100 -0.24 -21.20 1.99
C GLU A 100 0.02 -22.72 2.14
N GLY A 101 -0.81 -23.37 2.96
CA GLY A 101 -0.68 -24.78 3.33
C GLY A 101 0.10 -25.04 4.63
N HIS A 102 0.75 -24.02 5.19
CA HIS A 102 1.28 -24.08 6.55
C HIS A 102 0.15 -23.93 7.58
N ARG A 103 0.28 -24.59 8.73
CA ARG A 103 -0.70 -24.59 9.85
C ARG A 103 -1.05 -23.22 10.44
N SER A 104 -0.30 -22.17 10.09
CA SER A 104 -0.53 -20.78 10.49
C SER A 104 -1.06 -19.90 9.35
N SER A 105 -1.46 -20.47 8.22
CA SER A 105 -2.20 -19.71 7.20
C SER A 105 -3.57 -19.35 7.75
N SER A 106 -3.84 -18.04 7.86
CA SER A 106 -5.19 -17.57 8.14
C SER A 106 -6.08 -17.91 6.95
N SER A 107 -7.25 -18.47 7.21
CA SER A 107 -8.08 -19.03 6.13
C SER A 107 -8.61 -17.94 5.20
N LYS A 108 -8.08 -17.92 3.97
CA LYS A 108 -8.60 -17.31 2.74
C LYS A 108 -9.44 -16.05 2.90
N LYS A 109 -8.86 -14.91 2.55
CA LYS A 109 -9.63 -13.80 1.95
C LYS A 109 -9.37 -13.74 0.45
N GLN A 110 -10.08 -14.59 -0.30
CA GLN A 110 -10.25 -14.34 -1.74
C GLN A 110 -11.09 -13.07 -1.88
N GLU A 111 -10.54 -12.05 -2.53
CA GLU A 111 -11.08 -11.48 -3.77
C GLU A 111 -10.27 -10.22 -4.14
N SER A 112 -9.55 -10.28 -5.27
CA SER A 112 -8.98 -9.07 -5.87
C SER A 112 -10.13 -8.29 -6.53
N THR A 113 -10.83 -7.49 -5.72
CA THR A 113 -11.85 -6.58 -6.23
C THR A 113 -11.14 -5.49 -7.03
N PRO A 114 -11.45 -5.30 -8.33
CA PRO A 114 -10.98 -4.12 -9.04
C PRO A 114 -11.50 -2.89 -8.28
N SER A 115 -10.60 -1.95 -7.99
CA SER A 115 -10.93 -0.76 -7.21
C SER A 115 -12.08 -0.01 -7.85
N PRO A 116 -13.20 0.26 -7.14
CA PRO A 116 -14.28 1.07 -7.70
C PRO A 116 -13.74 2.47 -7.99
N ILE A 117 -13.72 2.84 -9.27
CA ILE A 117 -13.54 4.23 -9.68
C ILE A 117 -14.78 4.97 -9.19
N ARG A 118 -14.64 5.68 -8.07
CA ARG A 118 -15.64 6.66 -7.63
C ARG A 118 -15.53 7.87 -8.56
N GLU A 119 -16.36 7.91 -9.59
CA GLU A 119 -16.69 9.17 -10.24
C GLU A 119 -17.32 10.11 -9.18
N PRO A 120 -16.87 11.37 -9.07
CA PRO A 120 -17.47 12.34 -8.16
C PRO A 120 -18.78 12.88 -8.75
N THR A 121 -19.85 12.08 -8.71
CA THR A 121 -21.21 12.54 -9.04
C THR A 121 -21.80 13.34 -7.87
N GLY A 122 -21.47 14.62 -7.80
CA GLY A 122 -22.09 15.57 -6.87
C GLY A 122 -21.53 16.99 -7.02
N PRO A 123 -22.34 18.04 -6.77
CA PRO A 123 -21.79 19.38 -6.62
C PRO A 123 -20.85 19.40 -5.41
N TYR A 124 -19.67 19.98 -5.60
CA TYR A 124 -18.58 20.06 -4.63
C TYR A 124 -19.07 20.31 -3.19
N GLU A 125 -18.81 19.36 -2.30
CA GLU A 125 -19.10 19.53 -0.88
C GLU A 125 -18.11 20.56 -0.31
N LYS A 126 -18.63 21.69 0.20
CA LYS A 126 -17.83 22.85 0.57
C LYS A 126 -16.94 22.49 1.77
N ASN A 127 -15.63 22.45 1.56
CA ASN A 127 -14.67 22.02 2.56
C ASN A 127 -14.56 23.08 3.69
N PRO A 128 -14.93 22.80 4.95
CA PRO A 128 -15.04 23.80 6.02
C PRO A 128 -13.69 24.29 6.57
N LEU A 129 -12.59 23.98 5.89
CA LEU A 129 -11.22 24.39 6.24
C LEU A 129 -10.83 25.75 5.64
N PHE A 130 -11.73 26.39 4.90
CA PHE A 130 -11.49 27.67 4.20
C PHE A 130 -12.55 28.74 4.54
N ASP A 131 -13.26 28.57 5.67
CA ASP A 131 -14.17 29.57 6.23
C ASP A 131 -13.45 30.36 7.34
N ASP A 132 -12.39 31.08 6.98
CA ASP A 132 -11.77 32.11 7.83
C ASP A 132 -12.65 33.37 7.83
N ASP A 133 -13.63 33.42 8.74
CA ASP A 133 -14.22 34.70 9.15
C ASP A 133 -13.35 35.36 10.22
N ASN A 134 -12.82 36.54 9.91
CA ASN A 134 -12.50 37.52 10.94
C ASN A 134 -12.71 38.95 10.41
N SER A 135 -13.98 39.31 10.27
CA SER A 135 -14.40 40.66 9.94
C SER A 135 -14.65 41.52 11.19
N ASN A 136 -13.59 42.20 11.64
CA ASN A 136 -13.62 43.46 12.41
C ASN A 136 -13.87 43.45 13.94
N ASP A 137 -12.98 44.19 14.60
CA ASP A 137 -13.20 45.12 15.73
C ASP A 137 -14.15 44.73 16.87
N TYR A 138 -13.57 44.40 18.03
CA TYR A 138 -13.93 45.10 19.26
C TYR A 138 -12.67 45.46 20.06
N THR A 139 -12.29 46.73 19.95
CA THR A 139 -11.46 47.42 20.95
C THR A 139 -12.08 47.30 22.36
N GLN A 140 -11.22 47.31 23.40
CA GLN A 140 -11.45 47.90 24.75
C GLN A 140 -11.41 46.96 26.00
N ASN A 141 -10.41 47.23 26.86
CA ASN A 141 -10.35 47.03 28.34
C ASN A 141 -10.09 45.65 28.98
N GLN A 142 -8.80 45.31 29.15
CA GLN A 142 -8.10 45.09 30.44
C GLN A 142 -6.63 44.69 30.13
N ALA A 143 -5.61 45.55 30.20
CA ALA A 143 -5.04 46.29 31.35
C ALA A 143 -4.31 45.39 32.37
N ALA A 144 -2.97 45.30 32.22
CA ALA A 144 -1.96 44.72 33.13
C ALA A 144 -2.07 43.18 33.39
N SER A 145 -0.98 42.42 33.62
CA SER A 145 0.44 42.80 33.78
C SER A 145 1.40 41.69 33.33
N SER A 146 2.40 42.06 32.52
CA SER A 146 3.83 41.71 32.61
C SER A 146 4.33 40.49 33.45
N SER A 147 4.92 39.48 32.78
CA SER A 147 6.23 38.80 33.00
C SER A 147 6.65 38.26 34.42
N ILE A 148 7.65 37.40 34.66
CA ILE A 148 8.75 36.72 33.90
C ILE A 148 8.84 35.24 34.42
N PRO A 149 9.20 34.20 33.63
CA PRO A 149 9.35 32.82 34.14
C PRO A 149 10.68 32.55 34.86
N SER A 150 10.76 31.54 35.75
CA SER A 150 11.89 30.57 35.84
C SER A 150 11.78 29.53 36.96
N PHE A 151 12.27 28.33 36.62
CA PHE A 151 12.93 27.29 37.42
C PHE A 151 13.23 27.55 38.92
N ALA A 152 12.81 26.61 39.76
CA ALA A 152 13.61 25.95 40.81
C ALA A 152 13.00 24.58 41.13
#